data_AF-T1H271-F1
#
_entry.id   AF-T1H271-F1
#
_cell.length_a   1.000
_cell.length_b   1.000
_cell.length_c   1.000
_cell.angle_alpha   90.00
_cell.angle_beta   90.00
_cell.angle_gamma   90.00
#
_symmetry.space_group_name_H-M   'P 1'
#
loop_
_entity.id
_entity.type
_entity.pdbx_description
1 polymer ?
#
loop_
_entity_poly.entity_id
_entity_poly.type
_entity_poly.pdbx_seq_one_letter_code
_entity_poly.pdbx_strand_id
1 'polypeptide(L)'
;MGWFHGFGIFWRADGMKFEGEFRGGKIWGLGLVTFSDFTHGFPRNEGYFQDCRLIRKKRCPEIVQKAQKVALMARQQCEHPY
;
A
#
# COMPACT_ATOMS: atom_id res chain seq x y z
N MET A 1 -2.95 19.98 8.22
CA MET A 1 -2.15 19.36 7.14
C MET A 1 -2.52 17.88 7.07
N GLY A 2 -3.22 17.48 6.00
CA GLY A 2 -3.70 16.11 5.83
C GLY A 2 -2.64 15.25 5.15
N TRP A 3 -1.91 14.47 5.92
CA TRP A 3 -0.97 13.49 5.39
C TRP A 3 -1.57 12.09 5.54
N PHE A 4 -1.35 11.24 4.54
CA PHE A 4 -1.77 9.84 4.62
C PHE A 4 -1.13 9.17 5.83
N HIS A 5 -1.98 8.65 6.72
CA HIS A 5 -1.61 7.92 7.91
C HIS A 5 -2.54 6.70 8.04
N GLY A 6 -1.97 5.52 8.31
CA GLY A 6 -2.73 4.27 8.43
C GLY A 6 -2.52 3.35 7.22
N PHE A 7 -3.57 2.64 6.81
CA PHE A 7 -3.50 1.63 5.76
C PHE A 7 -4.09 2.18 4.46
N GLY A 8 -3.48 1.85 3.32
CA GLY A 8 -4.02 2.26 2.04
C GLY A 8 -3.34 1.60 0.86
N ILE A 9 -3.76 2.03 -0.32
CA ILE A 9 -3.14 1.63 -1.58
C ILE A 9 -2.66 2.88 -2.30
N PHE A 10 -1.41 2.84 -2.75
CA PHE A 10 -0.81 3.87 -3.57
C PHE A 10 -0.55 3.32 -4.97
N TRP A 11 -1.03 4.04 -5.98
CA TRP A 11 -0.75 3.76 -7.38
C TRP A 11 0.20 4.81 -7.92
N ARG A 12 1.28 4.34 -8.54
CA ARG A 12 2.20 5.18 -9.29
C ARG A 12 1.75 5.24 -10.75
N ALA A 13 2.07 6.34 -11.44
CA ALA A 13 1.76 6.52 -12.86
C ALA A 13 2.35 5.42 -13.78
N ASP A 14 3.41 4.77 -13.33
CA ASP A 14 4.08 3.64 -14.01
C ASP A 14 3.32 2.31 -13.90
N GLY A 15 2.18 2.27 -13.19
CA GLY A 15 1.40 1.05 -12.94
C GLY A 15 1.89 0.23 -11.74
N MET A 16 2.97 0.64 -11.08
CA MET A 16 3.38 0.10 -9.79
C MET A 16 2.33 0.45 -8.71
N LYS A 17 1.92 -0.57 -7.96
CA LYS A 17 0.98 -0.48 -6.83
C LYS A 17 1.70 -0.85 -5.54
N PHE A 18 1.49 -0.07 -4.49
CA PHE A 18 1.90 -0.40 -3.12
C PHE A 18 0.68 -0.55 -2.22
N GLU A 19 0.62 -1.65 -1.48
CA GLU A 19 -0.47 -1.98 -0.55
C GLU A 19 0.13 -2.14 0.85
N GLY A 20 -0.15 -1.21 1.76
CA GLY A 20 0.49 -1.24 3.06
C GLY A 20 0.24 -0.03 3.95
N GLU A 21 1.19 0.20 4.86
CA GLU A 21 1.16 1.25 5.86
C GLU A 21 1.81 2.55 5.38
N PHE A 22 1.17 3.67 5.73
CA PHE A 22 1.62 5.02 5.46
C PHE A 22 1.73 5.81 6.77
N ARG A 23 2.76 6.64 6.86
CA ARG A 23 2.95 7.58 7.96
C ARG A 23 3.52 8.88 7.42
N GLY A 24 2.79 9.97 7.62
CA GLY A 24 3.24 11.30 7.21
C GLY A 24 3.42 11.42 5.69
N GLY A 25 2.53 10.78 4.92
CA GLY A 25 2.56 10.84 3.45
C GLY A 25 3.64 9.96 2.81
N LYS A 26 4.40 9.21 3.60
CA LYS A 26 5.42 8.26 3.13
C LYS A 26 5.02 6.83 3.43
N ILE A 27 5.54 5.89 2.64
CA ILE A 27 5.45 4.47 2.94
C ILE A 27 6.31 4.18 4.18
N TRP A 28 5.66 3.71 5.24
CA TRP A 28 6.31 3.40 6.50
C TRP A 28 5.56 2.30 7.25
N GLY A 29 6.15 1.12 7.30
CA GLY A 29 5.54 -0.07 7.89
C GLY A 29 5.55 -1.25 6.94
N LEU A 30 4.71 -2.24 7.22
CA LEU A 30 4.56 -3.44 6.40
C LEU A 30 3.79 -3.13 5.10
N GLY A 31 4.16 -3.80 4.03
CA GLY A 31 3.43 -3.72 2.77
C GLY A 31 3.95 -4.64 1.69
N LEU A 32 3.31 -4.53 0.53
CA LEU A 32 3.59 -5.30 -0.67
C LEU A 32 3.65 -4.38 -1.88
N VAL A 33 4.69 -4.56 -2.69
CA VAL A 33 4.77 -3.95 -4.03
C VAL A 33 4.24 -4.94 -5.06
N THR A 34 3.41 -4.44 -5.97
CA THR A 34 2.99 -5.10 -7.20
C THR A 34 3.39 -4.23 -8.37
N PHE A 35 4.13 -4.76 -9.32
CA PHE A 35 4.53 -4.05 -10.54
C PHE A 35 3.40 -4.04 -11.56
N SER A 36 3.56 -3.25 -12.61
CA SER A 36 2.62 -3.17 -13.74
C SER A 36 2.41 -4.51 -14.44
N ASP A 37 3.41 -5.39 -14.42
CA ASP A 37 3.35 -6.77 -14.91
C ASP A 37 2.62 -7.74 -13.95
N PHE A 38 1.92 -7.21 -12.93
CA PHE A 38 1.23 -7.99 -11.87
C PHE A 38 2.14 -8.87 -11.00
N THR A 39 3.46 -8.83 -11.21
CA THR A 39 4.44 -9.52 -10.38
C THR A 39 4.78 -8.72 -9.11
N HIS A 40 5.39 -9.38 -8.13
CA HIS A 40 5.90 -8.72 -6.91
C HIS A 40 7.42 -8.55 -6.93
N GLY A 41 8.04 -8.79 -8.10
CA GLY A 41 9.49 -8.90 -8.26
C GLY A 41 10.09 -10.19 -7.72
N PHE A 42 11.35 -10.41 -8.06
CA PHE A 42 12.15 -11.56 -7.60
C PHE A 42 13.44 -11.08 -6.94
N PRO A 43 13.66 -11.33 -5.63
CA PRO A 43 12.72 -11.92 -4.68
C PRO A 43 11.54 -10.99 -4.38
N ARG A 44 10.44 -11.55 -3.89
CA ARG A 44 9.19 -10.84 -3.60
C ARG A 44 9.40 -9.59 -2.73
N ASN A 45 8.94 -8.45 -3.22
CA ASN A 45 9.00 -7.15 -2.54
C ASN A 45 7.86 -6.99 -1.52
N GLU A 46 7.90 -7.83 -0.49
CA GLU A 46 6.97 -7.79 0.64
C GLU A 46 7.75 -7.72 1.94
N GLY A 47 7.36 -6.80 2.82
CA GLY A 47 8.00 -6.65 4.11
C GLY A 47 7.88 -5.27 4.70
N TYR A 48 8.84 -4.93 5.57
CA TYR A 48 8.87 -3.66 6.28
C TYR A 48 9.62 -2.61 5.46
N PHE A 49 8.94 -1.51 5.19
CA PHE A 49 9.43 -0.35 4.46
C PHE A 49 9.64 0.83 5.39
N GLN A 50 10.73 1.57 5.20
CA GLN A 50 10.97 2.87 5.82
C GLN A 50 11.47 3.83 4.76
N ASP A 51 10.90 5.03 4.73
CA ASP A 51 11.23 6.05 3.71
C ASP A 51 11.14 5.48 2.28
N CYS A 52 10.08 4.73 2.01
CA CYS A 52 9.84 4.04 0.72
C CYS A 52 10.87 2.96 0.34
N ARG A 53 11.81 2.60 1.22
CA ARG A 53 12.80 1.53 1.01
C ARG A 53 12.44 0.27 1.77
N LEU A 54 12.49 -0.89 1.13
CA LEU A 54 12.33 -2.19 1.78
C LEU A 54 13.54 -2.46 2.69
N ILE A 55 13.31 -2.48 4.00
CA ILE A 55 14.32 -2.72 5.02
C ILE A 55 14.41 -4.22 5.37
N ARG A 56 13.25 -4.88 5.48
CA ARG A 56 13.21 -6.31 5.84
C ARG A 56 12.13 -7.03 5.06
N LYS A 57 12.50 -8.10 4.36
CA LYS A 57 11.55 -8.99 3.69
C LYS A 57 10.76 -9.79 4.73
N LYS A 58 9.43 -9.72 4.66
CA LYS A 58 8.51 -10.46 5.54
C LYS A 58 7.14 -10.54 4.88
N ARG A 59 6.53 -11.73 4.86
CA ARG A 59 5.13 -11.87 4.47
C ARG A 59 4.22 -11.15 5.48
N CYS A 60 3.32 -10.32 4.99
CA CYS A 60 2.33 -9.54 5.73
C CYS A 60 0.97 -9.51 4.99
N PRO A 61 0.36 -10.68 4.71
CA PRO A 61 -0.91 -10.76 3.98
C PRO A 61 -2.06 -10.04 4.67
N GLU A 62 -2.06 -9.99 6.01
CA GLU A 62 -3.08 -9.28 6.79
C GLU A 62 -3.05 -7.77 6.53
N ILE A 63 -1.85 -7.20 6.37
CA ILE A 63 -1.66 -5.77 6.13
C ILE A 63 -2.12 -5.41 4.72
N VAL A 64 -1.82 -6.27 3.74
CA VAL A 64 -2.28 -6.10 2.34
C VAL A 64 -3.80 -6.17 2.27
N GLN A 65 -4.43 -7.16 2.90
CA GLN A 65 -5.89 -7.28 2.95
C GLN A 65 -6.53 -6.06 3.64
N LYS A 66 -5.94 -5.56 4.72
CA LYS A 66 -6.44 -4.38 5.42
C LYS A 66 -6.34 -3.13 4.54
N ALA A 67 -5.22 -2.93 3.85
CA ALA A 67 -5.04 -1.86 2.88
C ALA A 67 -6.09 -1.91 1.76
N GLN A 68 -6.35 -3.10 1.20
CA GLN A 68 -7.39 -3.32 0.19
C GLN A 68 -8.80 -3.01 0.71
N LYS A 69 -9.13 -3.48 1.91
CA LYS A 69 -10.42 -3.22 2.54
C LYS A 69 -10.63 -1.72 2.79
N VAL A 70 -9.62 -1.02 3.30
CA VAL A 70 -9.71 0.44 3.52
C VAL A 70 -9.86 1.18 2.19
N ALA A 71 -9.09 0.82 1.16
CA ALA A 71 -9.21 1.43 -0.16
C ALA A 71 -10.58 1.19 -0.81
N LEU A 72 -11.16 -0.01 -0.66
CA LEU A 72 -12.51 -0.33 -1.12
C LEU A 72 -13.55 0.53 -0.40
N MET A 73 -13.49 0.61 0.94
CA MET A 73 -14.41 1.41 1.74
C MET A 73 -14.33 2.89 1.39
N ALA A 74 -13.13 3.42 1.17
CA ALA A 74 -12.92 4.81 0.76
C ALA A 74 -13.58 5.12 -0.60
N ARG A 75 -13.61 4.15 -1.54
CA ARG A 75 -14.30 4.31 -2.82
C ARG A 75 -15.82 4.31 -2.65
N GLN A 76 -16.35 3.37 -1.87
CA GLN A 76 -17.79 3.27 -1.60
C GLN A 76 -18.34 4.52 -0.90
N GLN A 77 -17.53 5.17 -0.07
CA GLN A 77 -17.92 6.40 0.63
C GLN A 77 -18.00 7.62 -0.30
N CYS A 78 -17.41 7.56 -1.50
CA CYS A 78 -17.50 8.61 -2.51
C CYS A 78 -18.78 8.48 -3.38
N GLU A 79 -19.46 7.32 -3.35
CA GLU A 79 -20.63 7.02 -4.18
C GLU A 79 -21.99 7.36 -3.51
N HIS A 80 -21.98 8.11 -2.41
CA HIS A 80 -23.19 8.77 -1.89
C HIS A 80 -23.14 10.28 -2.15
N PRO A 81 -23.42 10.74 -3.39
CA PRO A 81 -23.97 12.07 -3.55
C PRO A 81 -25.39 12.06 -2.94
N TYR A 82 -25.75 13.11 -2.24
CA TYR A 82 -27.10 13.34 -1.74
C TYR A 82 -28.18 13.11 -2.82
#